data_AF-A0A150LIP0-F1
#
_entry.id   AF-A0A150LIP0-F1
#
_cell.length_a   1.000
_cell.length_b   1.000
_cell.length_c   1.000
_cell.angle_alpha   90.00
_cell.angle_beta   90.00
_cell.angle_gamma   90.00
#
_symmetry.space_group_name_H-M   'P 1'
#
loop_
_entity.id
_entity.type
_entity.pdbx_description
1 polymer ?
#
loop_
_entity_poly.entity_id
_entity_poly.type
_entity_poly.pdbx_seq_one_letter_code
_entity_poly.pdbx_strand_id
1 'polypeptide(L)'
;MKILPNRKGDRANIYWNESFSSRKIAELLFSLLPKESSVPIALFCIGTDRSTGDSLGPLVGTHLLEKTLPENFHVFGTLEDPVHAVNLKEKLEEVNRALAQPFIIAVDACLGRPENVGTISVKPGPLKPGAAMQKDLPFVGHSHITGIVNAGGLMEFFILQNTRLYLVMALAKTITEGIYQAGLLYQSRIEGRKAE
;
A
#
# COMPACT_ATOMS: atom_id res chain seq x y z
N MET A 1 14.95 -38.93 -7.33
CA MET A 1 14.80 -38.02 -6.18
C MET A 1 13.43 -37.35 -6.32
N LYS A 2 12.46 -37.67 -5.46
CA LYS A 2 11.08 -37.20 -5.58
C LYS A 2 11.04 -35.71 -5.23
N ILE A 3 10.68 -34.86 -6.19
CA ILE A 3 10.31 -33.46 -5.95
C ILE A 3 8.93 -33.49 -5.31
N LEU A 4 8.85 -33.18 -4.03
CA LEU A 4 7.57 -32.98 -3.34
C LEU A 4 6.95 -31.66 -3.82
N PRO A 5 5.66 -31.63 -4.19
CA PRO A 5 4.98 -30.38 -4.50
C PRO A 5 4.76 -29.59 -3.21
N ASN A 6 5.31 -28.38 -3.12
CA ASN A 6 5.09 -27.50 -1.99
C ASN A 6 3.62 -27.02 -1.99
N ARG A 7 2.99 -27.09 -0.83
CA ARG A 7 1.55 -26.92 -0.62
C ARG A 7 1.15 -25.43 -0.65
N LYS A 8 -0.07 -25.18 -1.16
CA LYS A 8 -0.86 -23.94 -1.12
C LYS A 8 -0.68 -23.13 0.19
N GLY A 9 -0.38 -21.82 0.13
CA GLY A 9 -0.75 -20.91 1.23
C GLY A 9 0.02 -19.60 1.46
N ASP A 10 1.31 -19.49 1.14
CA ASP A 10 2.07 -18.26 1.46
C ASP A 10 2.14 -17.32 0.25
N ARG A 11 1.32 -16.28 0.24
CA ARG A 11 1.58 -15.10 -0.60
C ARG A 11 2.82 -14.41 -0.05
N ALA A 12 3.96 -14.67 -0.69
CA ALA A 12 5.30 -14.37 -0.22
C ALA A 12 5.48 -12.90 0.16
N ASN A 13 6.08 -12.68 1.32
CA ASN A 13 6.67 -11.41 1.71
C ASN A 13 7.78 -11.04 0.69
N ILE A 14 7.69 -9.85 0.09
CA ILE A 14 8.65 -9.34 -0.90
C ILE A 14 9.67 -8.47 -0.17
N TYR A 15 10.94 -8.85 -0.12
CA TYR A 15 11.96 -7.97 0.47
C TYR A 15 12.20 -6.74 -0.43
N TRP A 16 12.31 -5.54 0.15
CA TRP A 16 12.48 -4.33 -0.65
C TRP A 16 13.75 -4.35 -1.52
N ASN A 17 14.80 -5.03 -1.04
CA ASN A 17 16.13 -5.12 -1.65
C ASN A 17 16.35 -6.39 -2.48
N GLU A 18 15.34 -7.24 -2.66
CA GLU A 18 15.48 -8.38 -3.56
C GLU A 18 15.30 -7.95 -5.02
N SER A 19 15.87 -8.75 -5.93
CA SER A 19 15.75 -8.49 -7.36
C SER A 19 14.28 -8.47 -7.81
N PHE A 20 13.94 -7.46 -8.61
CA PHE A 20 12.60 -7.28 -9.19
C PHE A 20 11.47 -7.09 -8.16
N SER A 21 11.79 -6.59 -6.96
CA SER A 21 10.80 -6.35 -5.90
C SER A 21 9.61 -5.50 -6.36
N SER A 22 9.86 -4.36 -7.01
CA SER A 22 8.81 -3.49 -7.57
C SER A 22 7.94 -4.21 -8.61
N ARG A 23 8.54 -5.01 -9.49
CA ARG A 23 7.81 -5.78 -10.51
C ARG A 23 6.90 -6.83 -9.88
N LYS A 24 7.35 -7.54 -8.84
CA LYS A 24 6.51 -8.51 -8.12
C LYS A 24 5.31 -7.82 -7.46
N ILE A 25 5.52 -6.64 -6.87
CA ILE A 25 4.43 -5.80 -6.32
C ILE A 25 3.46 -5.43 -7.44
N ALA A 26 3.99 -5.01 -8.60
CA ALA A 26 3.18 -4.59 -9.74
C ALA A 26 2.29 -5.71 -10.27
N GLU A 27 2.85 -6.92 -10.46
CA GLU A 27 2.12 -8.09 -10.94
C GLU A 27 1.01 -8.52 -9.97
N LEU A 28 1.32 -8.55 -8.66
CA LEU A 28 0.33 -8.84 -7.63
C LEU A 28 -0.78 -7.78 -7.61
N LEU A 29 -0.43 -6.49 -7.59
CA LEU A 29 -1.41 -5.42 -7.53
C LEU A 29 -2.28 -5.39 -8.78
N PHE A 30 -1.68 -5.49 -9.97
CA PHE A 30 -2.40 -5.53 -11.25
C PHE A 30 -3.43 -6.67 -11.32
N SER A 31 -3.11 -7.83 -10.72
CA SER A 31 -4.04 -8.96 -10.65
C SER A 31 -5.27 -8.69 -9.77
N LEU A 32 -5.18 -7.72 -8.85
CA LEU A 32 -6.27 -7.31 -7.95
C LEU A 32 -7.10 -6.14 -8.50
N LEU A 33 -6.56 -5.37 -9.46
CA LEU A 33 -7.25 -4.20 -10.02
C LEU A 33 -8.49 -4.60 -10.84
N PRO A 34 -9.60 -3.83 -10.77
CA PRO A 34 -10.85 -4.10 -11.48
C PRO A 34 -10.64 -4.15 -13.00
N LYS A 35 -11.49 -4.87 -13.74
CA LYS A 35 -11.29 -5.03 -15.19
C LYS A 35 -11.87 -3.86 -15.98
N GLU A 36 -12.78 -3.12 -15.37
CA GLU A 36 -13.57 -2.04 -15.93
C GLU A 36 -12.79 -0.72 -15.85
N SER A 37 -12.62 -0.05 -16.99
CA SER A 37 -11.85 1.19 -17.09
C SER A 37 -12.52 2.40 -16.43
N SER A 38 -13.83 2.35 -16.24
CA SER A 38 -14.61 3.41 -15.63
C SER A 38 -14.52 3.45 -14.11
N VAL A 39 -13.95 2.42 -13.47
CA VAL A 39 -13.84 2.35 -12.01
C VAL A 39 -12.65 3.21 -11.55
N PRO A 40 -12.89 4.26 -10.74
CA PRO A 40 -11.81 5.04 -10.15
C PRO A 40 -11.01 4.18 -9.17
N ILE A 41 -9.69 4.34 -9.15
CA ILE A 41 -8.77 3.68 -8.21
C ILE A 41 -8.34 4.72 -7.18
N ALA A 42 -8.65 4.49 -5.90
CA ALA A 42 -8.28 5.39 -4.82
C ALA A 42 -7.14 4.78 -3.98
N LEU A 43 -5.96 5.37 -4.04
CA LEU A 43 -4.77 4.98 -3.27
C LEU A 43 -4.79 5.71 -1.92
N PHE A 44 -5.21 5.02 -0.86
CA PHE A 44 -5.24 5.52 0.50
C PHE A 44 -3.91 5.22 1.20
N CYS A 45 -3.03 6.21 1.25
CA CYS A 45 -1.71 6.12 1.84
C CYS A 45 -1.76 6.57 3.30
N ILE A 46 -1.89 5.60 4.21
CA ILE A 46 -2.22 5.80 5.61
C ILE A 46 -0.95 5.93 6.45
N GLY A 47 -0.96 6.90 7.36
CA GLY A 47 0.14 7.17 8.28
C GLY A 47 0.24 8.66 8.65
N THR A 48 1.32 9.03 9.34
CA THR A 48 1.61 10.43 9.69
C THR A 48 3.07 10.78 9.43
N ASP A 49 3.31 12.04 9.10
CA ASP A 49 4.62 12.70 9.03
C ASP A 49 5.30 12.88 10.40
N ARG A 50 4.58 12.66 11.52
CA ARG A 50 5.07 12.89 12.89
C ARG A 50 5.74 11.68 13.55
N SER A 51 5.82 10.55 12.85
CA SER A 51 6.44 9.31 13.35
C SER A 51 7.19 8.63 12.22
N THR A 52 8.48 8.34 12.40
CA THR A 52 9.33 7.84 11.31
C THR A 52 8.90 6.47 10.79
N GLY A 53 8.39 5.60 11.65
CA GLY A 53 7.86 4.28 11.26
C GLY A 53 6.47 4.37 10.64
N ASP A 54 5.67 5.37 11.01
CA ASP A 54 4.31 5.56 10.52
C ASP A 54 4.25 6.47 9.29
N SER A 55 5.38 6.99 8.81
CA SER A 55 5.43 7.89 7.66
C SER A 55 5.44 7.17 6.31
N LEU A 56 5.41 5.83 6.30
CA LEU A 56 5.45 5.04 5.06
C LEU A 56 4.35 5.43 4.08
N GLY A 57 3.09 5.49 4.54
CA GLY A 57 1.97 5.89 3.69
C GLY A 57 2.17 7.28 3.09
N PRO A 58 2.24 8.35 3.91
CA PRO A 58 2.49 9.71 3.43
C PRO A 58 3.66 9.84 2.44
N LEU A 59 4.77 9.11 2.67
CA LEU A 59 5.91 9.07 1.76
C LEU A 59 5.59 8.39 0.42
N VAL A 60 4.86 7.28 0.44
CA VAL A 60 4.37 6.63 -0.79
C VAL A 60 3.47 7.58 -1.57
N GLY A 61 2.50 8.21 -0.91
CA GLY A 61 1.57 9.15 -1.55
C GLY A 61 2.29 10.34 -2.16
N THR A 62 3.23 10.96 -1.44
CA THR A 62 4.05 12.06 -1.99
C THR A 62 4.84 11.62 -3.22
N HIS A 63 5.55 10.49 -3.18
CA HIS A 63 6.31 10.03 -4.35
C HIS A 63 5.40 9.62 -5.52
N LEU A 64 4.17 9.18 -5.27
CA LEU A 64 3.21 8.86 -6.32
C LEU A 64 2.72 10.11 -7.06
N LEU A 65 2.57 11.25 -6.37
CA LEU A 65 2.23 12.52 -7.01
C LEU A 65 3.34 13.06 -7.93
N GLU A 66 4.58 12.61 -7.73
CA GLU A 66 5.71 12.93 -8.61
C GLU A 66 5.73 12.06 -9.89
N LYS A 67 4.84 11.07 -9.99
CA LYS A 67 4.73 10.16 -11.15
C LYS A 67 3.51 10.51 -12.00
N THR A 68 3.61 10.27 -13.30
CA THR A 68 2.45 10.35 -14.22
C THR A 68 1.61 9.08 -14.10
N LEU A 69 0.66 9.05 -13.16
CA LEU A 69 -0.28 7.95 -13.02
C LEU A 69 -1.41 8.00 -14.08
N PRO A 70 -2.08 6.87 -14.37
CA PRO A 70 -3.31 6.87 -15.15
C PRO A 70 -4.35 7.83 -14.57
N GLU A 71 -5.16 8.46 -15.43
CA GLU A 71 -6.13 9.49 -15.02
C GLU A 71 -7.16 9.01 -14.00
N ASN A 72 -7.47 7.71 -14.00
CA ASN A 72 -8.43 7.12 -13.07
C ASN A 72 -7.80 6.72 -11.72
N PHE A 73 -6.53 7.04 -11.46
CA PHE A 73 -5.86 6.81 -10.18
C PHE A 73 -5.82 8.12 -9.38
N HIS A 74 -6.31 8.06 -8.14
CA HIS A 74 -6.40 9.20 -7.23
C HIS A 74 -5.64 8.88 -5.95
N VAL A 75 -4.72 9.75 -5.55
CA VAL A 75 -3.86 9.56 -4.36
C VAL A 75 -4.41 10.37 -3.19
N PHE A 76 -4.54 9.71 -2.04
CA PHE A 76 -4.95 10.33 -0.77
C PHE A 76 -3.94 9.96 0.31
N GLY A 77 -3.56 10.93 1.14
CA GLY A 77 -2.52 10.74 2.14
C GLY A 77 -1.15 11.02 1.56
N THR A 78 -0.63 12.21 1.83
CA THR A 78 0.71 12.65 1.45
C THR A 78 1.40 13.23 2.67
N LEU A 79 2.66 13.63 2.55
CA LEU A 79 3.30 14.43 3.60
C LEU A 79 2.60 15.79 3.81
N GLU A 80 2.01 16.37 2.76
CA GLU A 80 1.33 17.67 2.84
C GLU A 80 -0.09 17.55 3.42
N ASP A 81 -0.84 16.52 3.02
CA ASP A 81 -2.18 16.21 3.53
C ASP A 81 -2.23 14.75 3.99
N PRO A 82 -1.77 14.45 5.22
CA PRO A 82 -1.70 13.08 5.72
C PRO A 82 -3.07 12.50 6.04
N VAL A 83 -3.22 11.20 5.76
CA VAL A 83 -4.38 10.41 6.17
C VAL A 83 -3.97 9.50 7.32
N HIS A 84 -4.49 9.76 8.51
CA HIS A 84 -4.17 9.02 9.73
C HIS A 84 -5.42 8.62 10.49
N ALA A 85 -5.27 7.83 11.55
CA ALA A 85 -6.37 7.30 12.35
C ALA A 85 -7.44 8.34 12.79
N VAL A 86 -7.07 9.61 12.98
CA VAL A 86 -7.99 10.67 13.45
C VAL A 86 -8.94 11.15 12.35
N ASN A 87 -8.47 11.30 11.11
CA ASN A 87 -9.24 11.85 9.98
C ASN A 87 -9.66 10.77 8.96
N LEU A 88 -9.26 9.51 9.15
CA LEU A 88 -9.48 8.42 8.21
C LEU A 88 -10.96 8.26 7.80
N LYS A 89 -11.87 8.28 8.79
CA LYS A 89 -13.31 8.11 8.53
C LYS A 89 -13.85 9.23 7.64
N GLU A 90 -13.53 10.47 7.98
CA GLU A 90 -13.94 11.65 7.23
C GLU A 90 -13.41 11.61 5.79
N LYS A 91 -12.13 11.27 5.61
CA LYS A 91 -11.55 11.14 4.27
C LYS A 91 -12.16 10.02 3.45
N LEU A 92 -12.51 8.88 4.06
CA LEU A 92 -13.24 7.83 3.35
C LEU A 92 -14.62 8.29 2.88
N GLU A 93 -15.35 9.03 3.72
CA GLU A 93 -16.64 9.58 3.35
C GLU A 93 -16.51 10.62 2.23
N GLU A 94 -15.48 11.47 2.26
CA GLU A 94 -15.17 12.42 1.19
C GLU A 94 -14.91 11.72 -0.14
N VAL A 95 -14.06 10.69 -0.14
CA VAL A 95 -13.71 9.94 -1.35
C VAL A 95 -14.91 9.19 -1.93
N ASN A 96 -15.76 8.60 -1.08
CA ASN A 96 -16.97 7.93 -1.56
C ASN A 96 -18.03 8.90 -2.10
N ARG A 97 -17.98 10.19 -1.72
CA ARG A 97 -18.83 11.24 -2.33
C ARG A 97 -18.23 11.77 -3.64
N ALA A 98 -16.91 11.88 -3.72
CA ALA A 98 -16.20 12.44 -4.87
C ALA A 98 -16.06 11.44 -6.03
N LEU A 99 -15.91 10.15 -5.72
CA LEU A 99 -15.69 9.08 -6.70
C LEU A 99 -16.87 8.10 -6.69
N ALA A 100 -17.36 7.74 -7.88
CA ALA A 100 -18.43 6.77 -8.02
C ALA A 100 -17.89 5.34 -7.79
N GLN A 101 -18.16 4.77 -6.61
CA GLN A 101 -17.79 3.39 -6.24
C GLN A 101 -16.31 3.06 -6.50
N PRO A 102 -15.36 3.79 -5.89
CA PRO A 102 -13.95 3.61 -6.16
C PRO A 102 -13.43 2.26 -5.67
N PHE A 103 -12.51 1.66 -6.41
CA PHE A 103 -11.68 0.57 -5.91
C PHE A 103 -10.57 1.16 -5.05
N ILE A 104 -10.77 1.13 -3.73
CA ILE A 104 -9.80 1.62 -2.74
C ILE A 104 -8.67 0.62 -2.51
N ILE A 105 -7.42 1.09 -2.53
CA ILE A 105 -6.19 0.35 -2.18
C ILE A 105 -5.58 1.06 -0.96
N ALA A 106 -5.44 0.37 0.16
CA ALA A 106 -4.76 0.93 1.33
C ALA A 106 -3.24 0.69 1.26
N VAL A 107 -2.43 1.65 1.70
CA VAL A 107 -0.99 1.52 1.91
C VAL A 107 -0.70 1.89 3.35
N ASP A 108 -0.06 1.02 4.12
CA ASP A 108 0.18 1.25 5.55
C ASP A 108 1.52 0.65 6.00
N ALA A 109 2.05 1.16 7.10
CA ALA A 109 3.17 0.55 7.81
C ALA A 109 2.65 -0.41 8.89
N CYS A 110 3.38 -1.49 9.14
CA CYS A 110 3.15 -2.26 10.35
C CYS A 110 4.45 -2.79 10.96
N LEU A 111 4.33 -3.19 12.21
CA LEU A 111 5.38 -3.91 12.92
C LEU A 111 5.22 -5.41 12.66
N GLY A 112 6.33 -6.13 12.62
CA GLY A 112 6.33 -7.55 12.29
C GLY A 112 7.36 -8.33 13.08
N ARG A 113 7.54 -9.60 12.71
CA ARG A 113 8.65 -10.39 13.27
C ARG A 113 9.99 -9.87 12.75
N PRO A 114 11.08 -9.93 13.53
CA PRO A 114 12.40 -9.44 13.13
C PRO A 114 12.87 -9.93 11.75
N GLU A 115 12.62 -11.20 11.42
CA GLU A 115 12.96 -11.82 10.15
C GLU A 115 12.21 -11.24 8.94
N ASN A 116 11.05 -10.62 9.17
CA ASN A 116 10.22 -10.01 8.13
C ASN A 116 10.45 -8.50 7.98
N VAL A 117 11.34 -7.89 8.78
CA VAL A 117 11.61 -6.45 8.67
C VAL A 117 12.19 -6.14 7.29
N GLY A 118 11.61 -5.13 6.63
CA GLY A 118 11.92 -4.77 5.25
C GLY A 118 11.16 -5.56 4.20
N THR A 119 10.13 -6.32 4.58
CA THR A 119 9.25 -6.96 3.61
C THR A 119 8.02 -6.11 3.30
N ILE A 120 7.47 -6.34 2.11
CA ILE A 120 6.27 -5.73 1.57
C ILE A 120 5.29 -6.86 1.25
N SER A 121 4.02 -6.67 1.58
CA SER A 121 2.96 -7.61 1.23
C SER A 121 1.87 -6.91 0.44
N VAL A 122 1.34 -7.57 -0.60
CA VAL A 122 0.21 -7.11 -1.42
C VAL A 122 -0.89 -8.14 -1.30
N LYS A 123 -2.05 -7.75 -0.78
CA LYS A 123 -3.13 -8.69 -0.45
C LYS A 123 -4.50 -8.14 -0.86
N PRO A 124 -5.45 -9.00 -1.28
CA PRO A 124 -6.85 -8.62 -1.39
C PRO A 124 -7.49 -8.50 -0.01
N GLY A 125 -8.64 -7.84 0.01
CA GLY A 125 -9.42 -7.59 1.21
C GLY A 125 -9.00 -6.30 1.93
N PRO A 126 -9.84 -5.85 2.86
CA PRO A 126 -9.61 -4.61 3.57
C PRO A 126 -8.46 -4.73 4.56
N LEU A 127 -7.83 -3.60 4.83
CA LEU A 127 -6.89 -3.39 5.91
C LEU A 127 -7.61 -2.83 7.14
N LYS A 128 -7.19 -3.23 8.34
CA LYS A 128 -7.51 -2.48 9.57
C LYS A 128 -6.29 -1.65 9.95
N PRO A 129 -6.29 -0.32 9.72
CA PRO A 129 -5.11 0.50 9.94
C PRO A 129 -4.76 0.65 11.41
N GLY A 130 -3.48 0.85 11.72
CA GLY A 130 -3.03 1.28 13.05
C GLY A 130 -3.41 0.33 14.17
N ALA A 131 -3.16 -0.97 14.03
CA ALA A 131 -3.47 -1.98 15.06
C ALA A 131 -2.91 -1.68 16.47
N ALA A 132 -1.87 -0.82 16.56
CA ALA A 132 -1.30 -0.32 17.82
C ALA A 132 -2.13 0.81 18.48
N MET A 133 -3.10 1.38 17.79
CA MET A 133 -3.97 2.46 18.27
C MET A 133 -5.30 1.87 18.77
N GLN A 134 -5.66 2.14 20.03
CA GLN A 134 -6.89 1.64 20.70
C GLN A 134 -8.19 2.28 20.19
N LYS A 135 -8.30 2.61 18.89
CA LYS A 135 -9.49 3.23 18.29
C LYS A 135 -10.27 2.22 17.47
N ASP A 136 -11.59 2.38 17.46
CA ASP A 136 -12.49 1.62 16.58
C ASP A 136 -12.41 2.18 15.15
N LEU A 137 -11.34 1.83 14.45
CA LEU A 137 -11.07 2.29 13.09
C LEU A 137 -11.80 1.42 12.06
N PRO A 138 -12.37 2.04 11.00
CA PRO A 138 -13.02 1.30 9.94
C PRO A 138 -11.99 0.47 9.16
N PHE A 139 -12.47 -0.64 8.60
CA PHE A 139 -11.76 -1.39 7.58
C PHE A 139 -11.64 -0.55 6.29
N VAL A 140 -10.50 -0.58 5.64
CA VAL A 140 -10.17 0.26 4.50
C VAL A 140 -9.74 -0.57 3.31
N GLY A 141 -10.34 -0.30 2.15
CA GLY A 141 -9.88 -0.86 0.89
C GLY A 141 -10.52 -2.18 0.47
N HIS A 142 -10.33 -2.47 -0.81
CA HIS A 142 -10.61 -3.75 -1.45
C HIS A 142 -9.33 -4.58 -1.57
N SER A 143 -8.18 -3.91 -1.52
CA SER A 143 -6.85 -4.49 -1.38
C SER A 143 -5.97 -3.59 -0.52
N HIS A 144 -4.83 -4.13 -0.10
CA HIS A 144 -3.86 -3.36 0.67
C HIS A 144 -2.42 -3.78 0.39
N ILE A 145 -1.53 -2.83 0.66
CA ILE A 145 -0.09 -2.98 0.65
C ILE A 145 0.42 -2.61 2.03
N THR A 146 1.22 -3.49 2.64
CA THR A 146 1.83 -3.23 3.96
C THR A 146 3.33 -3.37 3.90
N GLY A 147 4.06 -2.42 4.47
CA GLY A 147 5.50 -2.52 4.69
C GLY A 147 5.84 -2.83 6.16
N ILE A 148 6.67 -3.85 6.41
CA ILE A 148 7.18 -4.13 7.75
C ILE A 148 8.36 -3.19 8.04
N VAL A 149 8.09 -2.11 8.76
CA VAL A 149 9.08 -1.05 8.99
C VAL A 149 10.02 -1.32 10.16
N ASN A 150 9.61 -2.18 11.10
CA ASN A 150 10.41 -2.56 12.26
C ASN A 150 9.87 -3.85 12.91
N ALA A 151 10.64 -4.41 13.85
CA ALA A 151 10.21 -5.50 14.70
C ALA A 151 9.16 -5.00 15.72
N GLY A 152 8.11 -5.79 15.93
CA GLY A 152 7.10 -5.53 16.96
C GLY A 152 7.57 -5.97 18.35
N GLY A 153 6.78 -5.61 19.36
CA GLY A 153 7.11 -5.92 20.75
C GLY A 153 6.36 -5.04 21.74
N LEU A 154 6.91 -4.88 22.94
CA LEU A 154 6.36 -3.94 23.91
C LEU A 154 6.61 -2.49 23.45
N MET A 155 5.67 -1.60 23.76
CA MET A 155 5.77 -0.17 23.45
C MET A 155 5.85 0.15 21.94
N GLU A 156 5.00 -0.49 21.13
CA GLU A 156 4.94 -0.33 19.66
C GLU A 156 4.90 1.13 19.19
N PHE A 157 4.21 2.01 19.93
CA PHE A 157 4.19 3.45 19.63
C PHE A 157 5.60 4.08 19.67
N PHE A 158 6.41 3.75 20.68
CA PHE A 158 7.78 4.25 20.80
C PHE A 158 8.70 3.65 19.72
N ILE A 159 8.47 2.39 19.36
CA ILE A 159 9.20 1.72 18.27
C ILE A 159 8.96 2.46 16.95
N LEU A 160 7.71 2.78 16.62
CA LEU A 160 7.38 3.53 15.41
C LEU A 160 8.03 4.92 15.40
N GLN A 161 8.05 5.64 16.53
CA GLN A 161 8.71 6.94 16.62
C GLN A 161 10.23 6.92 16.42
N ASN A 162 10.88 5.78 16.69
CA ASN A 162 12.33 5.59 16.60
C ASN A 162 12.76 4.66 15.45
N THR A 163 11.85 4.34 14.54
CA THR A 163 12.13 3.46 13.41
C THR A 163 13.11 4.14 12.45
N ARG A 164 14.04 3.36 11.86
CA ARG A 164 15.08 3.90 10.97
C ARG A 164 14.44 4.43 9.68
N LEU A 165 14.48 5.75 9.50
CA LEU A 165 13.91 6.43 8.34
C LEU A 165 14.43 5.87 7.01
N TYR A 166 15.71 5.48 6.92
CA TYR A 166 16.27 4.88 5.69
C TYR A 166 15.46 3.68 5.20
N LEU A 167 15.06 2.78 6.10
CA LEU A 167 14.27 1.61 5.73
C LEU A 167 12.87 2.02 5.26
N VAL A 168 12.23 2.95 5.94
CA VAL A 168 10.91 3.48 5.56
C VAL A 168 10.97 4.12 4.18
N MET A 169 12.00 4.92 3.90
CA MET A 169 12.24 5.52 2.59
C MET A 169 12.48 4.47 1.50
N ALA A 170 13.23 3.40 1.80
CA ALA A 170 13.48 2.31 0.86
C ALA A 170 12.19 1.56 0.53
N LEU A 171 11.39 1.21 1.54
CA LEU A 171 10.06 0.62 1.37
C LEU A 171 9.15 1.53 0.54
N ALA A 172 9.08 2.82 0.87
CA ALA A 172 8.25 3.79 0.17
C ALA A 172 8.59 3.86 -1.32
N LYS A 173 9.88 3.92 -1.67
CA LYS A 173 10.33 3.93 -3.07
C LYS A 173 9.96 2.65 -3.81
N THR A 174 10.18 1.49 -3.20
CA THR A 174 9.86 0.20 -3.81
C THR A 174 8.35 0.01 -4.03
N ILE A 175 7.53 0.41 -3.05
CA ILE A 175 6.06 0.37 -3.17
C ILE A 175 5.59 1.33 -4.26
N THR A 176 6.08 2.57 -4.26
CA THR A 176 5.74 3.58 -5.28
C THR A 176 6.02 3.06 -6.68
N GLU A 177 7.20 2.49 -6.90
CA GLU A 177 7.58 1.96 -8.21
C GLU A 177 6.71 0.77 -8.62
N GLY A 178 6.34 -0.11 -7.67
CA GLY A 178 5.41 -1.20 -7.94
C GLY A 178 3.99 -0.74 -8.29
N ILE A 179 3.47 0.26 -7.57
CA ILE A 179 2.16 0.87 -7.88
C ILE A 179 2.19 1.56 -9.26
N TYR A 180 3.25 2.32 -9.54
CA TYR A 180 3.43 3.00 -10.82
C TYR A 180 3.44 1.99 -11.99
N GLN A 181 4.24 0.92 -11.88
CA GLN A 181 4.29 -0.14 -12.89
C GLN A 181 2.94 -0.86 -13.05
N ALA A 182 2.21 -1.11 -11.95
CA ALA A 182 0.85 -1.66 -12.03
C ALA A 182 -0.11 -0.72 -12.77
N GLY A 183 0.01 0.58 -12.53
CA GLY A 183 -0.76 1.62 -13.24
C GLY A 183 -0.48 1.61 -14.74
N LEU A 184 0.78 1.48 -15.16
CA LEU A 184 1.13 1.36 -16.58
C LEU A 184 0.54 0.09 -17.22
N LEU A 185 0.66 -1.06 -16.56
CA LEU A 185 0.06 -2.31 -17.04
C LEU A 185 -1.48 -2.20 -17.15
N TYR A 186 -2.09 -1.51 -16.19
CA TYR A 186 -3.53 -1.24 -16.16
C TYR A 186 -3.98 -0.36 -17.32
N GLN A 187 -3.25 0.72 -17.59
CA GLN A 187 -3.51 1.62 -18.72
C GLN A 187 -3.46 0.85 -20.05
N SER A 188 -2.41 0.06 -20.28
CA SER A 188 -2.28 -0.75 -21.50
C SER A 188 -3.41 -1.77 -21.64
N ARG A 189 -3.87 -2.38 -20.54
CA ARG A 189 -5.01 -3.32 -20.55
C ARG A 189 -6.31 -2.63 -20.99
N ILE A 190 -6.52 -1.38 -20.58
CA ILE A 190 -7.72 -0.62 -20.93
C ILE A 190 -7.68 -0.14 -22.38
N GLU A 191 -6.54 0.37 -22.82
CA GLU A 191 -6.37 0.86 -24.19
C GLU A 191 -6.55 -0.27 -25.21
N GLY A 192 -6.00 -1.46 -24.94
CA GLY A 192 -6.20 -2.64 -25.78
C GLY A 192 -7.66 -3.04 -25.95
N ARG A 193 -8.49 -2.87 -24.90
CA ARG A 193 -9.93 -3.19 -24.93
C ARG A 193 -10.79 -2.15 -25.66
N LYS A 194 -10.30 -0.91 -25.81
CA LYS A 194 -11.00 0.12 -26.58
C LYS A 194 -10.80 -0.05 -28.10
N ALA A 195 -9.80 -0.83 -28.50
CA ALA A 195 -9.46 -1.11 -29.88
C ALA A 195 -10.18 -2.35 -30.46
N GLU A 196 -10.89 -3.10 -29.61
CA GLU A 196 -11.75 -4.25 -29.97
C GLU A 196 -13.22 -3.82 -30.08
#